data_AF-B2TMH2-F1
#
_entry.id   AF-B2TMH2-F1
#
_cell.length_a   1.000
_cell.length_b   1.000
_cell.length_c   1.000
_cell.angle_alpha   90.00
_cell.angle_beta   90.00
_cell.angle_gamma   90.00
#
_symmetry.space_group_name_H-M   'P 1'
#
loop_
_entity.id
_entity.type
_entity.pdbx_description
1 polymer ?
#
loop_
_entity_poly.entity_id
_entity_poly.type
_entity_poly.pdbx_seq_one_letter_code
_entity_poly.pdbx_strand_id
1 'polypeptide(L)' 'MDFWKMCFDLKVIDSDFLRQAVITDKNKFGDITIEQFKEITGEDFIKVVSQ' A
#
# COMPACT_ATOMS: atom_id res chain seq x y z
N MET A 1 9.56 -2.78 0.88
CA MET A 1 9.03 -2.03 2.05
C MET A 1 9.78 -0.71 2.26
N ASP A 2 11.11 -0.69 2.38
CA ASP A 2 11.88 0.53 2.71
C ASP A 2 11.72 1.69 1.72
N PHE A 3 11.72 1.40 0.41
CA PHE A 3 11.49 2.42 -0.63
C PHE A 3 10.12 3.11 -0.46
N TRP A 4 9.08 2.30 -0.29
CA TRP A 4 7.71 2.76 -0.13
C TRP A 4 7.50 3.54 1.17
N LYS A 5 8.11 3.08 2.26
CA LYS A 5 8.11 3.79 3.53
C LYS A 5 8.76 5.16 3.38
N MET A 6 9.94 5.24 2.75
CA MET A 6 10.62 6.50 2.49
C MET A 6 9.77 7.44 1.64
N CYS A 7 9.18 6.96 0.54
CA CYS A 7 8.32 7.79 -0.30
C CYS A 7 7.10 8.33 0.46
N PHE A 8 6.52 7.53 1.35
CA PHE A 8 5.38 7.95 2.18
C PHE A 8 5.80 8.94 3.28
N ASP A 9 6.91 8.68 3.99
CA ASP A 9 7.50 9.58 4.99
C ASP A 9 7.88 10.95 4.39
N LEU A 10 8.42 10.95 3.17
CA LEU A 10 8.73 12.16 2.41
C LEU A 10 7.50 12.81 1.76
N LYS A 11 6.30 12.24 1.93
CA LYS A 11 5.04 12.67 1.29
C LYS A 11 5.14 12.80 -0.24
N VAL A 12 6.01 12.01 -0.86
CA VAL A 12 6.11 11.88 -2.32
C VAL A 12 4.90 11.14 -2.87
N ILE A 13 4.34 10.24 -2.06
CA ILE A 13 3.14 9.47 -2.35
C ILE A 13 2.17 9.55 -1.17
N ASP A 14 0.89 9.41 -1.47
CA ASP A 14 -0.19 9.24 -0.50
C ASP A 14 -0.58 7.77 -0.31
N SER A 15 -1.48 7.50 0.63
CA SER A 15 -1.89 6.14 0.96
C SER A 15 -2.68 5.51 -0.18
N ASP A 16 -3.37 6.28 -1.01
CA ASP A 16 -4.10 5.76 -2.17
C ASP A 16 -3.15 5.29 -3.27
N PHE A 17 -2.07 6.03 -3.52
CA PHE A 17 -1.00 5.56 -4.39
C PHE A 17 -0.32 4.32 -3.84
N LEU A 18 -0.03 4.31 -2.53
CA LEU A 18 0.58 3.16 -1.88
C LEU A 18 -0.32 1.91 -1.94
N ARG A 19 -1.66 2.08 -1.95
CA ARG A 19 -2.61 0.96 -2.12
C ARG A 19 -2.39 0.22 -3.45
N GLN A 20 -1.94 0.90 -4.49
CA GLN A 20 -1.65 0.26 -5.78
C GLN A 20 -0.39 -0.62 -5.72
N ALA A 21 0.55 -0.32 -4.83
CA ALA A 21 1.72 -1.15 -4.58
C ALA A 21 1.41 -2.38 -3.70
N VAL A 22 0.19 -2.51 -3.17
CA VAL A 22 -0.21 -3.63 -2.31
C VAL A 22 -0.52 -4.87 -3.13
N ILE A 23 0.11 -5.97 -2.73
CA ILE A 23 -0.12 -7.31 -3.26
C ILE A 23 -1.53 -7.73 -2.84
N THR A 24 -2.37 -7.99 -3.84
CA THR A 24 -3.74 -8.49 -3.66
C THR A 24 -4.04 -9.60 -4.66
N ASP A 25 -5.15 -10.30 -4.48
CA ASP A 25 -5.59 -11.34 -5.43
C ASP A 25 -5.73 -10.81 -6.88
N LYS A 26 -6.10 -9.53 -7.02
CA LYS A 26 -6.19 -8.83 -8.30
C LYS A 26 -4.84 -8.24 -8.74
N ASN A 27 -3.99 -7.82 -7.80
CA ASN A 27 -2.67 -7.28 -8.07
C ASN A 27 -1.57 -8.18 -7.50
N LYS A 28 -1.18 -9.21 -8.26
CA LYS A 28 -0.08 -10.11 -7.90
C LYS A 28 1.32 -9.51 -8.11
N PHE A 29 1.39 -8.33 -8.72
CA PHE A 29 2.63 -7.62 -9.04
C PHE A 29 2.89 -6.45 -8.07
N GLY A 30 2.18 -6.39 -6.94
CA GLY A 30 2.49 -5.44 -5.88
C GLY A 30 3.88 -5.70 -5.28
N ASP A 31 4.41 -4.69 -4.61
CA ASP A 31 5.71 -4.70 -3.95
C ASP A 31 5.61 -4.89 -2.43
N ILE A 32 4.43 -4.65 -1.84
CA ILE A 32 4.22 -4.70 -0.39
C ILE A 32 2.97 -5.49 -0.03
N THR A 33 2.93 -6.12 1.14
CA THR A 33 1.73 -6.82 1.63
C THR A 33 0.72 -5.85 2.27
N ILE A 34 -0.50 -6.32 2.51
CA ILE A 34 -1.52 -5.58 3.27
C ILE A 34 -1.01 -5.18 4.67
N GLU A 35 -0.25 -6.06 5.30
CA GLU A 35 0.35 -5.81 6.62
C GLU A 35 1.38 -4.68 6.54
N GLN A 36 2.26 -4.72 5.53
CA GLN A 36 3.25 -3.66 5.32
C GLN A 36 2.63 -2.32 4.94
N PHE A 37 1.52 -2.33 4.20
CA PHE A 37 0.74 -1.12 3.95
C PHE A 37 0.30 -0.48 5.26
N LYS A 38 -0.27 -1.28 6.17
CA LYS A 38 -0.71 -0.82 7.48
C LYS A 38 0.45 -0.33 8.34
N GLU A 39 1.61 -0.97 8.27
CA GLU A 39 2.82 -0.50 8.96
C GLU A 39 3.33 0.85 8.44
N ILE A 40 3.20 1.12 7.13
CA ILE A 40 3.67 2.37 6.52
C ILE A 40 2.68 3.51 6.75
N THR A 41 1.39 3.27 6.52
CA THR A 41 0.35 4.32 6.52
C THR A 41 -0.33 4.48 7.87
N GLY A 42 -0.31 3.44 8.71
CA GLY A 42 -1.16 3.34 9.89
C GLY A 42 -2.65 3.07 9.57
N GLU A 43 -2.99 2.91 8.29
CA GLU A 43 -4.36 2.70 7.83
C GLU A 43 -4.63 1.24 7.49
N ASP A 44 -5.83 0.77 7.79
CA ASP A 44 -6.27 -0.54 7.33
C ASP A 44 -6.52 -0.52 5.81
N PHE A 45 -6.00 -1.53 5.12
CA PHE A 45 -6.25 -1.71 3.70
C PHE A 45 -7.69 -2.20 3.48
N ILE A 46 -8.61 -1.27 3.24
CA ILE A 46 -9.99 -1.62 2.88
C ILE A 46 -9.97 -2.13 1.44
N LYS A 47 -10.07 -3.45 1.26
CA LYS A 47 -10.35 -4.06 -0.05
C LYS A 47 -11.70 -3.50 -0.53
N VAL A 48 -11.67 -2.50 -1.41
CA VAL A 48 -12.87 -2.12 -2.16
C VAL A 48 -13.14 -3.26 -3.13
N VAL A 49 -13.99 -4.20 -2.69
CA VAL A 49 -14.55 -5.21 -3.57
C VAL A 49 -15.48 -4.44 -4.51
N SER A 50 -15.00 -4.10 -5.71
CA SER A 50 -15.92 -3.70 -6.77
C SER A 50 -16.94 -4.82 -6.93
N GLN A 51 -18.17 -4.52 -6.55
CA GLN A 51 -19.33 -5.40 -6.58
C GLN A 51 -19.78 -5.63 -8.03
#